data_AF-A0A925LQV3-F1
#
_entry.id   AF-A0A925LQV3-F1
#
_cell.length_a   1.000
_cell.length_b   1.000
_cell.length_c   1.000
_cell.angle_alpha   90.00
_cell.angle_beta   90.00
_cell.angle_gamma   90.00
#
_symmetry.space_group_name_H-M   'P 1'
#
loop_
_entity.id
_entity.type
_entity.pdbx_description
1 polymer ?
#
loop_
_entity_poly.entity_id
_entity_poly.type
_entity_poly.pdbx_seq_one_letter_code
_entity_poly.pdbx_strand_id
1 'polypeptide(L)'
;GSPGTITKLRLPGGPGVRFDSHVYEGYTISPYYDSMIGKLIVHKPTRDEAIQCMRRCLREFVIEGIATTLPLAKRMFNHANFVDFSIDTTFVERTF
;
A
#
# COMPACT_ATOMS: atom_id res chain seq x y z
N GLY A 1 1.68 10.32 -11.17
CA GLY A 1 2.64 10.10 -10.07
C GLY A 1 3.27 11.42 -9.69
N SER A 2 3.80 11.54 -8.47
CA SER A 2 4.63 12.68 -8.06
C SER A 2 6.09 12.23 -8.17
N PRO A 3 6.84 12.67 -9.20
CA PRO A 3 8.26 12.41 -9.29
C PRO A 3 8.97 13.08 -8.11
N GLY A 4 10.00 12.44 -7.58
CA GLY A 4 10.72 12.94 -6.42
C GLY A 4 11.68 11.90 -5.86
N THR A 5 12.48 12.33 -4.88
CA THR A 5 13.42 11.46 -4.19
C THR A 5 12.77 10.90 -2.94
N ILE A 6 12.87 9.59 -2.75
CA ILE A 6 12.45 8.94 -1.51
C ILE A 6 13.43 9.33 -0.42
N THR A 7 13.03 10.20 0.49
CA THR A 7 13.92 10.71 1.56
C THR A 7 13.98 9.78 2.76
N LYS A 8 12.99 8.90 2.90
CA LYS A 8 12.93 7.90 3.96
C LYS A 8 12.13 6.69 3.53
N LEU A 9 12.62 5.49 3.83
CA LEU A 9 11.91 4.25 3.54
C LEU A 9 11.99 3.27 4.71
N ARG A 10 10.83 2.96 5.31
CA ARG A 10 10.67 1.86 6.27
C ARG A 10 9.59 0.91 5.79
N LEU A 11 10.02 -0.29 5.43
CA LEU A 11 9.14 -1.31 4.90
C LEU A 11 8.54 -2.17 6.04
N PRO A 12 7.25 -2.53 5.97
CA PRO A 12 6.67 -3.48 6.90
C PRO A 12 7.17 -4.91 6.61
N GLY A 13 7.14 -5.77 7.62
CA GLY A 13 7.57 -7.15 7.49
C GLY A 13 6.80 -8.12 8.40
N GLY A 14 7.41 -9.28 8.61
CA GLY A 14 6.89 -10.36 9.44
C GLY A 14 6.30 -11.53 8.65
N PRO A 15 5.81 -12.59 9.33
CA PRO A 15 5.34 -13.81 8.68
C PRO A 15 4.19 -13.54 7.70
N GLY A 16 4.32 -14.01 6.47
CA GLY A 16 3.31 -13.85 5.41
C GLY A 16 3.26 -12.44 4.80
N VAL A 17 4.28 -11.60 5.03
CA VAL A 17 4.39 -10.26 4.44
C VAL A 17 5.58 -10.22 3.49
N ARG A 18 5.36 -9.73 2.27
CA ARG A 18 6.38 -9.54 1.25
C ARG A 18 6.23 -8.16 0.62
N PHE A 19 7.35 -7.47 0.43
CA PHE A 19 7.39 -6.23 -0.32
C PHE A 19 8.31 -6.40 -1.53
N ASP A 20 7.74 -6.33 -2.74
CA ASP A 20 8.47 -6.39 -3.99
C ASP A 20 8.66 -4.97 -4.53
N SER A 21 9.91 -4.55 -4.70
CA SER A 21 10.21 -3.20 -5.15
C SER A 21 11.60 -3.11 -5.77
N HIS A 22 11.79 -2.09 -6.60
CA HIS A 22 13.08 -1.67 -7.13
C HIS A 22 13.62 -0.41 -6.42
N VAL A 23 12.83 0.19 -5.51
CA VAL A 23 13.19 1.45 -4.85
C VAL A 23 13.92 1.20 -3.54
N TYR A 24 14.73 2.18 -3.15
CA TYR A 24 15.47 2.23 -1.90
C TYR A 24 15.53 3.68 -1.39
N GLU A 25 15.91 3.89 -0.13
CA GLU A 25 16.06 5.23 0.42
C GLU A 25 17.13 6.03 -0.37
N GLY A 26 16.81 7.25 -0.79
CA GLY A 26 17.62 8.05 -1.70
C GLY A 26 17.35 7.83 -3.19
N TYR A 27 16.49 6.87 -3.55
CA TYR A 27 16.10 6.64 -4.95
C TYR A 27 15.22 7.77 -5.50
N THR A 28 15.52 8.26 -6.70
CA THR A 28 14.74 9.29 -7.40
C THR A 28 13.83 8.66 -8.44
N ILE A 29 12.53 8.86 -8.30
CA ILE A 29 11.52 8.36 -9.23
C ILE A 29 11.56 9.17 -10.53
N SER A 30 11.76 8.45 -11.63
CA SER A 30 11.70 9.01 -12.97
C SER A 30 10.27 9.45 -13.33
N PRO A 31 10.09 10.64 -13.94
CA PRO A 31 8.80 11.06 -14.46
C PRO A 31 8.41 10.34 -15.76
N TYR A 32 9.33 9.59 -16.38
CA TYR A 32 9.15 9.00 -17.72
C TYR A 32 8.55 7.59 -17.72
N TYR A 33 8.46 6.94 -16.55
CA TYR A 33 7.97 5.57 -16.41
C TYR A 33 6.72 5.51 -15.51
N ASP A 34 6.14 4.32 -15.41
CA ASP A 34 5.03 4.08 -14.49
C ASP A 34 5.41 4.44 -13.04
N SER A 35 4.44 5.01 -12.33
CA SER A 35 4.57 5.44 -10.94
C SER A 35 4.52 4.29 -9.92
N MET A 36 4.41 3.03 -10.37
CA MET A 36 4.44 1.87 -9.49
C MET A 36 5.83 1.66 -8.88
N ILE A 37 5.97 2.00 -7.60
CA ILE A 37 7.22 1.86 -6.84
C ILE A 37 7.39 0.49 -6.20
N GLY A 38 6.31 -0.26 -6.00
CA GLY A 38 6.37 -1.58 -5.38
C GLY A 38 5.00 -2.18 -5.07
N LYS A 39 5.03 -3.43 -4.60
CA LYS A 39 3.85 -4.23 -4.25
C LYS A 39 3.99 -4.73 -2.82
N LEU A 40 3.05 -4.33 -1.96
CA LEU A 40 2.91 -4.91 -0.62
C LEU A 40 1.93 -6.07 -0.68
N ILE A 41 2.42 -7.27 -0.37
CA ILE A 41 1.69 -8.52 -0.50
C ILE A 41 1.56 -9.16 0.88
N VAL A 42 0.35 -9.54 1.25
CA VAL A 42 0.05 -10.21 2.53
C VAL A 42 -0.68 -11.51 2.25
N HIS A 43 -0.21 -12.59 2.87
CA HIS A 43 -0.83 -13.90 2.80
C HIS A 43 -1.07 -14.45 4.21
N LYS A 44 -2.33 -14.85 4.46
CA LYS A 44 -2.79 -15.46 5.71
C LYS A 44 -3.86 -16.52 5.43
N PRO A 45 -4.04 -17.51 6.32
CA PRO A 45 -5.06 -18.54 6.21
C PRO A 45 -6.48 -18.03 5.96
N THR A 46 -6.86 -16.89 6.56
CA THR A 46 -8.19 -16.30 6.37
C THR A 46 -8.12 -14.87 5.86
N ARG A 47 -9.22 -14.44 5.24
CA ARG A 47 -9.37 -13.07 4.74
C ARG A 47 -9.27 -12.04 5.86
N ASP A 48 -9.87 -12.34 7.02
CA ASP A 48 -9.84 -11.46 8.18
C ASP A 48 -8.43 -11.30 8.72
N GLU A 49 -7.68 -12.39 8.86
CA GLU A 49 -6.26 -12.34 9.24
C GLU A 49 -5.43 -11.56 8.23
N ALA A 50 -5.69 -11.74 6.92
CA ALA A 50 -4.99 -11.00 5.86
C ALA A 50 -5.27 -9.51 5.95
N ILE A 51 -6.53 -9.11 6.20
CA ILE A 51 -6.92 -7.70 6.37
C ILE A 51 -6.28 -7.11 7.63
N GLN A 52 -6.32 -7.81 8.76
CA GLN A 52 -5.68 -7.35 10.00
C GLN A 52 -4.17 -7.17 9.83
N CYS A 53 -3.51 -8.13 9.17
CA CYS A 53 -2.10 -8.05 8.86
C CYS A 53 -1.80 -6.89 7.90
N MET A 54 -2.58 -6.72 6.84
CA MET A 54 -2.43 -5.60 5.90
C MET A 54 -2.61 -4.25 6.59
N ARG A 55 -3.62 -4.10 7.47
CA ARG A 55 -3.81 -2.87 8.27
C ARG A 55 -2.58 -2.55 9.11
N ARG A 56 -1.97 -3.57 9.75
CA ARG A 56 -0.72 -3.41 10.51
C ARG A 56 0.41 -2.97 9.58
N CYS A 57 0.63 -3.67 8.46
CA CYS A 57 1.67 -3.34 7.50
C CYS A 57 1.53 -1.90 6.97
N LEU A 58 0.31 -1.47 6.62
CA LEU A 58 0.05 -0.11 6.18
C LEU A 58 0.35 0.93 7.27
N ARG A 59 0.12 0.63 8.56
CA ARG A 59 0.49 1.53 9.67
C ARG A 59 2.01 1.63 9.86
N GLU A 60 2.73 0.52 9.69
CA GLU A 60 4.19 0.45 9.84
C GLU A 60 4.95 1.02 8.62
N PHE A 61 4.33 1.02 7.44
CA PHE A 61 4.94 1.50 6.20
C PHE A 61 5.18 3.02 6.28
N VAL A 62 6.45 3.41 6.29
CA VAL A 62 6.89 4.80 6.14
C VAL A 62 7.54 4.97 4.78
N ILE A 63 7.05 5.95 4.02
CA ILE A 63 7.68 6.45 2.81
C ILE A 63 7.47 7.96 2.76
N GLU A 64 8.56 8.70 2.62
CA GLU A 64 8.57 10.17 2.62
C GLU A 64 9.28 10.70 1.36
N GLY A 65 9.02 11.96 1.02
CA GLY A 65 9.61 12.65 -0.15
C GLY A 65 8.81 12.53 -1.44
N ILE A 66 7.79 11.65 -1.49
CA ILE A 66 6.89 11.48 -2.63
C ILE A 66 5.44 11.27 -2.19
N ALA A 67 4.49 11.59 -3.06
CA ALA A 67 3.09 11.19 -2.87
C ALA A 67 2.89 9.72 -3.24
N THR A 68 2.09 8.98 -2.45
CA THR A 68 1.80 7.56 -2.67
C THR A 68 0.33 7.23 -2.51
N THR A 69 -0.06 6.02 -2.91
CA THR A 69 -1.42 5.48 -2.74
C THR A 69 -1.68 4.90 -1.35
N LEU A 70 -0.70 4.93 -0.43
CA LEU A 70 -0.85 4.40 0.94
C LEU A 70 -2.02 5.03 1.72
N PRO A 71 -2.31 6.34 1.65
CA PRO A 71 -3.46 6.91 2.34
C PRO A 71 -4.79 6.35 1.84
N LEU A 72 -4.94 6.17 0.53
CA LEU A 72 -6.14 5.55 -0.05
C LEU A 72 -6.26 4.09 0.39
N ALA A 73 -5.18 3.31 0.32
CA ALA A 73 -5.17 1.93 0.78
C ALA A 73 -5.57 1.83 2.27
N LYS A 74 -5.02 2.70 3.13
CA LYS A 74 -5.41 2.77 4.56
C LYS A 74 -6.91 3.01 4.73
N ARG A 75 -7.51 3.92 3.96
CA ARG A 75 -8.95 4.18 4.01
C ARG A 75 -9.75 2.97 3.53
N MET A 76 -9.37 2.37 2.40
CA MET A 76 -10.04 1.18 1.85
C MET A 76 -10.03 0.00 2.82
N PHE A 77 -8.86 -0.37 3.35
CA PHE A 77 -8.76 -1.51 4.29
C PHE A 77 -9.49 -1.27 5.62
N ASN A 78 -9.86 -0.03 5.95
CA ASN A 78 -10.68 0.30 7.13
C ASN A 78 -12.17 0.51 6.80
N HIS A 79 -12.57 0.44 5.53
CA HIS A 79 -13.97 0.64 5.12
C HIS A 79 -14.79 -0.64 5.30
N ALA A 80 -15.95 -0.55 5.96
CA ALA A 80 -16.82 -1.70 6.26
C ALA A 80 -17.16 -2.53 5.00
N ASN A 81 -17.68 -1.90 3.94
CA ASN A 81 -17.98 -2.61 2.69
C ASN A 81 -16.79 -3.39 2.11
N PHE A 82 -15.57 -2.84 2.21
CA PHE A 82 -14.38 -3.57 1.79
C PHE A 82 -14.13 -4.75 2.72
N VAL A 83 -14.24 -4.58 4.04
CA VAL A 83 -14.06 -5.66 5.04
C VAL A 83 -15.13 -6.73 4.95
N ASP A 84 -16.37 -6.39 4.63
CA ASP A 84 -17.49 -7.33 4.59
C ASP A 84 -17.67 -7.94 3.19
N PHE A 85 -16.73 -7.66 2.27
CA PHE A 85 -16.74 -8.13 0.88
C PHE A 85 -18.00 -7.69 0.10
N SER A 86 -18.57 -6.53 0.46
CA SER A 86 -19.72 -5.91 -0.21
C SER A 86 -19.25 -4.83 -1.19
N ILE A 87 -18.48 -5.22 -2.20
CA ILE A 87 -17.88 -4.31 -3.19
C ILE A 87 -18.17 -4.76 -4.62
N ASP A 88 -18.15 -3.79 -5.52
CA ASP A 88 -18.27 -3.97 -6.97
C ASP A 88 -17.16 -3.17 -7.68
N THR A 89 -17.13 -3.20 -9.01
CA THR A 89 -16.08 -2.53 -9.80
C THR A 89 -16.12 -0.99 -9.70
N THR A 90 -17.24 -0.41 -9.27
CA THR A 90 -17.43 1.05 -9.11
C THR A 90 -17.23 1.52 -7.67
N PHE A 91 -16.94 0.61 -6.73
CA PHE A 91 -16.82 0.91 -5.30
C PHE A 91 -15.87 2.07 -5.00
N VAL A 92 -14.70 2.11 -5.65
CA VAL A 92 -13.69 3.14 -5.39
C VAL A 92 -14.22 4.52 -5.81
N GLU A 93 -14.70 4.66 -7.05
CA GLU A 93 -15.23 5.92 -7.60
C GLU A 93 -16.44 6.45 -6.80
N ARG A 94 -17.26 5.53 -6.27
CA ARG A 94 -18.44 5.88 -5.47
C ARG A 94 -18.09 6.34 -4.04
N THR A 95 -16.92 5.96 -3.52
CA THR A 95 -16.60 6.09 -2.09
C THR A 95 -15.43 7.04 -1.79
N PHE A 96 -14.51 7.22 -2.74
CA PHE A 96 -13.24 7.92 -2.55
C PHE A 96 -12.99 8.98 -3.62
#